data_AF-A0A1F3M168-F1
#
_entry.id   AF-A0A1F3M168-F1
#
_cell.length_a   1.000
_cell.length_b   1.000
_cell.length_c   1.000
_cell.angle_alpha   90.00
_cell.angle_beta   90.00
_cell.angle_gamma   90.00
#
_symmetry.space_group_name_H-M   'P 1'
#
loop_
_entity.id
_entity.type
_entity.pdbx_description
1 polymer ?
#
loop_
_entity_poly.entity_id
_entity_poly.type
_entity_poly.pdbx_seq_one_letter_code
_entity_poly.pdbx_strand_id
1 'polypeptide(L)'
;MTLDELENYFAELPDQIMDAVPDIVAETAVEYFKESFTLKEFDKNPWQPAKREKQTGSLMVESGNLVNSINAPVVTRERVVVQAGNDKVPYAQAHNEGYVGPVTIPTHSRKTKNGMAEVKEHTINQNLPQRQFLGESEELMDMIKERIDAHLDSVL
;
A
#
# COMPACT_ATOMS: atom_id res chain seq x y z
N MET A 1 17.82 -5.25 4.29
CA MET A 1 18.25 -4.74 5.62
C MET A 1 17.02 -4.58 6.51
N THR A 2 17.18 -4.48 7.83
CA THR A 2 16.05 -4.27 8.77
C THR A 2 15.78 -2.78 9.04
N LEU A 3 14.65 -2.47 9.68
CA LEU A 3 14.30 -1.08 10.01
C LEU A 3 15.33 -0.46 10.97
N ASP A 4 15.75 -1.21 11.99
CA ASP A 4 16.77 -0.78 12.95
C ASP A 4 18.12 -0.51 12.25
N GLU A 5 18.50 -1.33 11.28
CA GLU A 5 19.71 -1.11 10.47
C GLU A 5 19.62 0.18 9.65
N LEU A 6 18.44 0.47 9.11
CA LEU A 6 18.20 1.69 8.33
C LEU A 6 18.23 2.94 9.23
N GLU A 7 17.66 2.88 10.42
CA GLU A 7 17.74 3.97 11.40
C GLU A 7 19.17 4.26 11.83
N ASN A 8 19.97 3.22 12.08
CA ASN A 8 21.39 3.37 12.38
C ASN A 8 22.15 4.00 11.20
N TYR A 9 21.84 3.58 9.97
CA TYR A 9 22.42 4.18 8.76
C TYR A 9 22.12 5.68 8.67
N PHE A 10 20.88 6.12 8.96
CA PHE A 10 20.55 7.55 8.97
C PHE A 10 21.36 8.36 9.99
N ALA A 11 21.73 7.77 11.13
CA ALA A 11 22.54 8.44 12.14
C ALA A 11 24.00 8.65 11.71
N GLU A 12 24.49 7.90 10.72
CA GLU A 12 25.84 8.01 10.18
C GLU A 12 25.93 9.00 9.00
N LEU A 13 24.80 9.50 8.49
CA LEU A 13 24.77 10.38 7.33
C LEU A 13 25.31 11.78 7.64
N PRO A 14 26.04 12.42 6.71
CA PRO A 14 26.45 13.81 6.85
C PRO A 14 25.26 14.77 6.89
N ASP A 15 25.31 15.77 7.78
CA ASP A 15 24.27 16.82 7.90
C ASP A 15 23.95 17.52 6.57
N GLN A 16 24.91 17.57 5.64
CA GLN A 16 24.78 18.25 4.34
C GLN A 16 23.69 17.65 3.44
N ILE A 17 23.38 16.36 3.59
CA ILE A 17 22.37 15.67 2.75
C ILE A 17 21.07 15.40 3.51
N MET A 18 21.02 15.66 4.82
CA MET A 18 19.85 15.39 5.67
C MET A 18 18.59 16.16 5.25
N ASP A 19 18.76 17.23 4.48
CA ASP A 19 17.65 18.02 3.93
C ASP A 19 16.95 17.29 2.77
N ALA A 20 17.69 16.47 2.01
CA ALA A 20 17.18 15.73 0.85
C ALA A 20 16.67 14.32 1.21
N VAL A 21 17.20 13.73 2.31
CA VAL A 21 16.85 12.36 2.73
C VAL A 21 15.34 12.13 2.88
N PRO A 22 14.55 13.01 3.55
CA PRO A 22 13.12 12.78 3.69
C PRO A 22 12.37 12.67 2.35
N ASP A 23 12.74 13.50 1.38
CA ASP A 23 12.13 13.49 0.05
C ASP A 23 12.49 12.19 -0.70
N ILE A 24 13.77 11.78 -0.67
CA ILE A 24 14.23 10.52 -1.26
C ILE A 24 13.47 9.34 -0.64
N VAL A 25 13.34 9.29 0.68
CA VAL A 25 12.61 8.23 1.40
C VAL A 25 11.14 8.20 0.99
N ALA A 26 10.48 9.36 0.97
CA ALA A 26 9.07 9.48 0.62
C ALA A 26 8.79 9.05 -0.82
N GLU A 27 9.59 9.54 -1.77
CA GLU A 27 9.48 9.19 -3.20
C GLU A 27 9.71 7.69 -3.40
N THR A 28 10.79 7.14 -2.84
CA THR A 28 11.14 5.72 -2.96
C THR A 28 10.04 4.82 -2.40
N ALA A 29 9.52 5.16 -1.21
CA ALA A 29 8.46 4.38 -0.59
C ALA A 29 7.15 4.43 -1.39
N VAL A 30 6.72 5.61 -1.84
CA VAL A 30 5.50 5.74 -2.65
C VAL A 30 5.63 5.00 -3.98
N GLU A 31 6.80 5.05 -4.62
CA GLU A 31 7.07 4.29 -5.84
C GLU A 31 7.03 2.78 -5.59
N TYR A 32 7.77 2.29 -4.59
CA TYR A 32 7.81 0.88 -4.20
C TYR A 32 6.40 0.32 -3.93
N PHE A 33 5.62 1.00 -3.09
CA PHE A 33 4.27 0.54 -2.77
C PHE A 33 3.33 0.57 -3.98
N LYS A 34 3.53 1.46 -4.95
CA LYS A 34 2.75 1.45 -6.19
C LYS A 34 3.20 0.35 -7.14
N GLU A 35 4.50 0.09 -7.21
CA GLU A 35 5.09 -0.97 -8.04
C GLU A 35 4.59 -2.37 -7.61
N SER A 36 4.35 -2.56 -6.30
CA SER A 36 3.74 -3.78 -5.74
C SER A 36 2.46 -4.21 -6.47
N PHE A 37 1.65 -3.27 -6.98
CA PHE A 37 0.42 -3.56 -7.74
C PHE A 37 0.68 -4.01 -9.17
N THR A 38 1.77 -3.55 -9.76
CA THR A 38 2.20 -3.94 -11.10
C THR A 38 2.78 -5.35 -11.05
N LEU A 39 3.69 -5.61 -10.08
CA LEU A 39 4.31 -6.91 -9.85
C LEU A 39 3.34 -7.93 -9.26
N LYS A 40 2.33 -7.45 -8.52
CA LYS A 40 1.34 -8.24 -7.75
C LYS A 40 2.00 -9.03 -6.63
N GLU A 41 2.95 -8.41 -5.98
CA GLU A 41 3.71 -8.96 -4.88
C GLU A 41 4.14 -7.85 -3.93
N PHE A 42 4.55 -8.23 -2.73
CA PHE A 42 5.11 -7.32 -1.74
C PHE A 42 6.24 -8.01 -1.01
N ASP A 43 7.40 -7.36 -0.94
CA ASP A 43 8.60 -7.92 -0.33
C ASP A 43 8.96 -9.31 -0.88
N LYS A 44 8.98 -9.46 -2.21
CA LYS A 44 9.16 -10.73 -2.95
C LYS A 44 8.08 -11.80 -2.69
N ASN A 45 6.98 -11.46 -2.01
CA ASN A 45 5.88 -12.37 -1.72
C ASN A 45 4.68 -12.11 -2.66
N PRO A 46 4.40 -12.99 -3.63
CA PRO A 46 3.31 -12.78 -4.58
C PRO A 46 1.93 -12.89 -3.92
N TRP A 47 1.03 -12.02 -4.32
CA TRP A 47 -0.35 -12.00 -3.82
C TRP A 47 -1.14 -13.22 -4.29
N GLN A 48 -2.09 -13.64 -3.45
CA GLN A 48 -3.00 -14.71 -3.85
C GLN A 48 -3.81 -14.31 -5.10
N PRO A 49 -3.83 -15.18 -6.13
CA PRO A 49 -4.53 -14.91 -7.37
C PRO A 49 -6.03 -14.74 -7.12
N ALA A 50 -6.71 -14.04 -8.03
CA ALA A 50 -8.15 -13.95 -7.98
C ALA A 50 -8.76 -15.34 -8.23
N LYS A 51 -9.79 -15.70 -7.47
CA LYS A 51 -10.51 -16.98 -7.63
C LYS A 51 -11.09 -17.16 -9.04
N ARG A 52 -11.38 -16.06 -9.72
CA ARG A 52 -11.81 -16.01 -11.12
C ARG A 52 -10.92 -15.01 -11.85
N GLU A 53 -10.57 -15.35 -13.08
CA GLU A 53 -9.83 -14.44 -13.94
C GLU A 53 -10.64 -13.17 -14.18
N LYS A 54 -9.96 -12.02 -14.07
CA LYS A 54 -10.57 -10.73 -14.37
C LYS A 54 -10.70 -10.57 -15.88
N GLN A 55 -11.87 -10.11 -16.31
CA GLN A 55 -12.14 -9.75 -17.70
C GLN A 55 -11.58 -8.36 -18.06
N THR A 56 -11.39 -7.50 -17.05
CA THR A 56 -10.91 -6.13 -17.19
C THR A 56 -10.00 -5.76 -16.02
N GLY A 57 -8.94 -4.99 -16.33
CA GLY A 57 -7.97 -4.54 -15.33
C GLY A 57 -7.05 -5.66 -14.81
N SER A 58 -6.27 -5.32 -13.79
CA SER A 58 -5.32 -6.22 -13.13
C SER A 58 -5.81 -6.58 -11.72
N LEU A 59 -5.12 -7.53 -11.07
CA LEU A 59 -5.37 -7.86 -9.68
C LEU A 59 -5.19 -6.59 -8.82
N MET A 60 -6.18 -6.26 -7.98
CA MET A 60 -6.26 -5.03 -7.18
C MET A 60 -6.25 -3.69 -7.93
N VAL A 61 -6.14 -3.70 -9.27
CA VAL A 61 -6.14 -2.50 -10.11
C VAL A 61 -7.26 -2.60 -11.13
N GLU A 62 -8.44 -2.10 -10.76
CA GLU A 62 -9.57 -1.99 -11.67
C GLU A 62 -9.78 -0.55 -12.12
N SER A 63 -10.10 0.35 -11.19
CA SER A 63 -10.17 1.79 -11.44
C SER A 63 -8.87 2.54 -11.15
N GLY A 64 -7.90 1.89 -10.49
CA GLY A 64 -6.68 2.53 -9.99
C GLY A 64 -6.86 3.35 -8.70
N ASN A 65 -8.07 3.49 -8.17
CA ASN A 65 -8.34 4.32 -6.98
C ASN A 65 -7.46 3.97 -5.77
N LEU A 66 -7.22 2.67 -5.53
CA LEU A 66 -6.40 2.22 -4.41
C LEU A 66 -4.93 2.62 -4.61
N VAL A 67 -4.34 2.32 -5.76
CA VAL A 67 -2.97 2.70 -6.11
C VAL A 67 -2.77 4.20 -6.02
N ASN A 68 -3.73 4.97 -6.56
CA ASN A 68 -3.69 6.43 -6.56
C ASN A 68 -3.90 7.03 -5.17
N SER A 69 -4.38 6.27 -4.19
CA SER A 69 -4.53 6.74 -2.80
C SER A 69 -3.21 6.69 -2.01
N ILE A 70 -2.17 6.03 -2.53
CA ILE A 70 -0.87 5.92 -1.87
C ILE A 70 -0.12 7.25 -2.00
N ASN A 71 0.18 7.86 -0.85
CA ASN A 71 0.90 9.12 -0.75
C ASN A 71 1.67 9.25 0.57
N ALA A 72 2.59 10.22 0.63
CA ALA A 72 3.34 10.56 1.83
C ALA A 72 2.86 11.93 2.38
N PRO A 73 1.87 11.97 3.30
CA PRO A 73 1.32 13.23 3.83
C PRO A 73 2.29 13.97 4.77
N VAL A 74 3.29 13.28 5.33
CA VAL A 74 4.28 13.87 6.22
C VAL A 74 5.65 13.53 5.67
N VAL A 75 6.41 14.55 5.29
CA VAL A 75 7.78 14.44 4.82
C VAL A 75 8.58 15.48 5.58
N THR A 76 9.26 15.03 6.63
CA THR A 76 10.01 15.87 7.56
C THR A 76 11.30 15.16 7.95
N ARG A 77 12.29 15.90 8.48
CA ARG A 77 13.56 15.30 8.93
C ARG A 77 13.35 14.30 10.06
N GLU A 78 12.34 14.52 10.90
CA GLU A 78 12.05 13.68 12.05
C GLU A 78 11.35 12.37 11.64
N ARG A 79 10.51 12.42 10.59
CA ARG A 79 9.81 11.25 10.07
C ARG A 79 9.22 11.46 8.69
N VAL A 80 9.09 10.35 7.98
CA VAL A 80 8.24 10.22 6.79
C VAL A 80 7.07 9.31 7.14
N VAL A 81 5.84 9.73 6.80
CA VAL A 81 4.64 8.91 6.95
C VAL A 81 4.08 8.65 5.56
N VAL A 82 3.92 7.37 5.22
CA VAL A 82 3.25 6.92 4.01
C VAL A 82 1.93 6.27 4.39
N GLN A 83 0.88 6.60 3.65
CA GLN A 83 -0.46 6.05 3.89
C GLN A 83 -1.09 5.58 2.58
N ALA A 84 -2.10 4.73 2.72
CA ALA A 84 -2.96 4.30 1.63
C ALA A 84 -4.41 4.24 2.10
N GLY A 85 -5.33 4.59 1.20
CA GLY A 85 -6.73 4.75 1.54
C GLY A 85 -7.12 6.19 1.86
N ASN A 86 -8.43 6.44 1.86
CA ASN A 86 -9.09 7.68 2.27
C ASN A 86 -10.61 7.40 2.36
N ASP A 87 -11.43 8.43 2.59
CA ASP A 87 -12.90 8.31 2.68
C ASP A 87 -13.54 7.60 1.48
N LYS A 88 -12.93 7.69 0.29
CA LYS A 88 -13.42 7.04 -0.95
C LYS A 88 -12.82 5.65 -1.17
N VAL A 89 -11.79 5.28 -0.42
CA VAL A 89 -11.11 3.99 -0.48
C VAL A 89 -11.09 3.34 0.93
N PRO A 90 -12.25 3.16 1.58
CA PRO A 90 -12.31 2.60 2.94
C PRO A 90 -11.93 1.11 2.99
N TYR A 91 -11.85 0.46 1.83
CA TYR A 91 -11.51 -0.95 1.69
C TYR A 91 -9.99 -1.21 1.67
N ALA A 92 -9.15 -0.17 1.65
CA ALA A 92 -7.69 -0.31 1.54
C ALA A 92 -7.12 -1.21 2.64
N GLN A 93 -7.46 -0.93 3.89
CA GLN A 93 -6.97 -1.68 5.06
C GLN A 93 -7.33 -3.17 4.98
N ALA A 94 -8.60 -3.48 4.72
CA ALA A 94 -9.07 -4.86 4.62
C ALA A 94 -8.36 -5.65 3.51
N HIS A 95 -7.96 -4.99 2.42
CA HIS A 95 -7.14 -5.62 1.38
C HIS A 95 -5.69 -5.82 1.82
N ASN A 96 -5.08 -4.83 2.50
CA ASN A 96 -3.68 -4.89 2.95
C ASN A 96 -3.46 -5.96 4.02
N GLU A 97 -4.36 -6.05 5.00
CA GLU A 97 -4.27 -6.94 6.16
C GLU A 97 -4.99 -8.28 5.92
N GLY A 98 -5.91 -8.32 4.96
CA GLY A 98 -6.89 -9.39 4.84
C GLY A 98 -8.01 -9.25 5.87
N TYR A 99 -9.05 -10.06 5.73
CA TYR A 99 -10.15 -10.08 6.69
C TYR A 99 -10.86 -11.43 6.72
N VAL A 100 -11.00 -12.01 7.91
CA VAL A 100 -11.82 -13.21 8.14
C VAL A 100 -12.76 -12.92 9.31
N GLY A 101 -14.05 -12.85 9.04
CA GLY A 101 -15.01 -12.53 10.10
C GLY A 101 -16.39 -12.10 9.60
N PRO A 102 -17.31 -11.80 10.52
CA PRO A 102 -18.64 -11.33 10.18
C PRO A 102 -18.60 -9.91 9.60
N VAL A 103 -19.41 -9.65 8.59
CA VAL A 103 -19.69 -8.32 8.05
C VAL A 103 -21.21 -8.14 7.99
N THR A 104 -21.70 -7.08 8.61
CA THR A 104 -23.12 -6.70 8.57
C THR A 104 -23.39 -5.85 7.34
N ILE A 105 -24.29 -6.32 6.49
CA ILE A 105 -24.75 -5.57 5.32
C ILE A 105 -26.05 -4.87 5.70
N PRO A 106 -26.10 -3.53 5.67
CA PRO A 106 -27.33 -2.80 5.96
C PRO A 106 -28.39 -3.03 4.88
N THR A 107 -29.63 -2.74 5.26
CA THR A 107 -30.77 -2.79 4.34
C THR A 107 -30.51 -1.90 3.12
N HIS A 108 -30.69 -2.44 1.92
CA HIS A 108 -30.50 -1.69 0.67
C HIS A 108 -31.41 -2.23 -0.44
N SER A 109 -31.61 -1.42 -1.47
CA SER A 109 -32.34 -1.83 -2.68
C SER A 109 -31.38 -2.35 -3.74
N ARG A 110 -31.73 -3.47 -4.38
CA ARG A 110 -30.98 -4.01 -5.52
C ARG A 110 -31.87 -4.17 -6.75
N LYS A 111 -31.28 -3.96 -7.93
CA LYS A 111 -31.94 -4.24 -9.20
C LYS A 111 -31.84 -5.73 -9.52
N THR A 112 -32.98 -6.37 -9.75
CA THR A 112 -33.08 -7.77 -10.18
C THR A 112 -33.66 -7.84 -11.59
N LYS A 113 -33.68 -9.04 -12.20
CA LYS A 113 -34.34 -9.27 -13.49
C LYS A 113 -35.84 -8.89 -13.47
N ASN A 114 -36.46 -8.94 -12.29
CA ASN A 114 -37.90 -8.71 -12.09
C ASN A 114 -38.22 -7.30 -11.55
N GLY A 115 -37.24 -6.39 -11.53
CA GLY A 115 -37.39 -5.03 -10.99
C GLY A 115 -36.60 -4.78 -9.72
N MET A 116 -36.93 -3.71 -9.00
CA MET A 116 -36.29 -3.33 -7.74
C MET A 116 -36.77 -4.24 -6.60
N ALA A 117 -35.82 -4.77 -5.83
CA ALA A 117 -36.10 -5.59 -4.66
C ALA A 117 -35.37 -5.04 -3.44
N GLU A 118 -36.07 -5.02 -2.31
CA GLU A 118 -35.50 -4.63 -1.02
C GLU A 118 -34.79 -5.83 -0.37
N VAL A 119 -33.57 -5.61 0.11
CA VAL A 119 -32.76 -6.60 0.82
C VAL A 119 -32.66 -6.17 2.27
N LYS A 120 -33.15 -7.00 3.19
CA LYS A 120 -33.06 -6.78 4.63
C LYS A 120 -31.62 -6.89 5.12
N GLU A 121 -31.33 -6.19 6.21
CA GLU A 121 -30.07 -6.33 6.93
C GLU A 121 -29.79 -7.80 7.27
N HIS A 122 -28.54 -8.21 7.06
CA HIS A 122 -28.05 -9.54 7.43
C HIS A 122 -26.52 -9.53 7.57
N THR A 123 -26.01 -10.53 8.28
CA THR A 123 -24.57 -10.72 8.50
C THR A 123 -24.06 -11.90 7.69
N ILE A 124 -22.90 -11.75 7.06
CA ILE A 124 -22.20 -12.83 6.35
C ILE A 124 -20.78 -12.96 6.88
N ASN A 125 -20.25 -14.19 6.88
CA ASN A 125 -18.83 -14.41 7.16
C ASN A 125 -18.02 -14.19 5.88
N GLN A 126 -17.17 -13.17 5.89
CA GLN A 126 -16.24 -12.86 4.82
C GLN A 126 -14.92 -13.61 5.00
N ASN A 127 -14.31 -13.96 3.88
CA ASN A 127 -12.95 -14.47 3.79
C ASN A 127 -12.25 -13.72 2.65
N LEU A 128 -11.60 -12.61 3.01
CA LEU A 128 -10.82 -11.76 2.12
C LEU A 128 -9.34 -12.09 2.34
N PRO A 129 -8.64 -12.66 1.34
CA PRO A 129 -7.23 -12.95 1.49
C PRO A 129 -6.41 -11.66 1.55
N GLN A 130 -5.38 -11.69 2.40
CA GLN A 130 -4.40 -10.62 2.53
C GLN A 130 -3.66 -10.41 1.20
N ARG A 131 -3.52 -9.16 0.81
CA ARG A 131 -2.68 -8.70 -0.29
C ARG A 131 -1.99 -7.44 0.18
N GLN A 132 -0.90 -7.64 0.91
CA GLN A 132 -0.14 -6.56 1.51
C GLN A 132 0.49 -5.71 0.40
N PHE A 133 0.34 -4.41 0.47
CA PHE A 133 0.95 -3.43 -0.44
C PHE A 133 1.53 -2.24 0.33
N LEU A 134 1.31 -2.19 1.65
CA LEU A 134 1.82 -1.18 2.57
C LEU A 134 2.28 -1.89 3.85
N GLY A 135 3.49 -1.57 4.31
CA GLY A 135 4.05 -2.12 5.55
C GLY A 135 5.57 -2.11 5.53
N GLU A 136 6.17 -2.77 6.52
CA GLU A 136 7.61 -3.00 6.59
C GLU A 136 8.06 -3.96 5.48
N SER A 137 9.18 -3.66 4.83
CA SER A 137 9.76 -4.46 3.75
C SER A 137 11.27 -4.26 3.74
N GLU A 138 12.01 -5.38 3.66
CA GLU A 138 13.47 -5.35 3.54
C GLU A 138 13.89 -4.79 2.18
N GLU A 139 13.15 -5.12 1.10
CA GLU A 139 13.40 -4.57 -0.24
C GLU A 139 13.32 -3.05 -0.26
N LEU A 140 12.29 -2.48 0.37
CA LEU A 140 12.13 -1.03 0.44
C LEU A 140 13.30 -0.37 1.17
N MET A 141 13.73 -0.94 2.29
CA MET A 141 14.84 -0.38 3.07
C MET A 141 16.15 -0.41 2.28
N ASP A 142 16.43 -1.52 1.60
CA ASP A 142 17.60 -1.65 0.73
C ASP A 142 17.54 -0.62 -0.41
N MET A 143 16.38 -0.44 -1.06
CA MET A 143 16.20 0.57 -2.11
C MET A 143 16.40 2.00 -1.61
N ILE A 144 15.91 2.33 -0.41
CA ILE A 144 16.11 3.64 0.20
C ILE A 144 17.60 3.90 0.41
N LYS A 145 18.31 2.94 0.99
CA LYS A 145 19.75 3.05 1.22
C LYS A 145 20.50 3.26 -0.10
N GLU A 146 20.22 2.44 -1.11
CA GLU A 146 20.85 2.54 -2.43
C GLU A 146 20.64 3.92 -3.08
N ARG A 147 19.44 4.49 -2.98
CA ARG A 147 19.16 5.82 -3.54
C ARG A 147 19.84 6.95 -2.76
N ILE A 148 19.93 6.84 -1.44
CA ILE A 148 20.64 7.82 -0.63
C ILE A 148 22.15 7.76 -0.91
N ASP A 149 22.73 6.57 -1.00
CA ASP A 149 24.15 6.39 -1.35
C ASP A 149 24.44 6.99 -2.73
N ALA A 150 23.58 6.72 -3.73
CA ALA A 150 23.72 7.30 -5.07
C ALA A 150 23.59 8.84 -5.06
N HIS A 151 22.76 9.40 -4.19
CA HIS A 151 22.64 10.84 -4.02
C HIS A 151 23.88 11.43 -3.35
N LEU A 152 24.43 10.76 -2.33
CA LEU A 152 25.65 11.15 -1.63
C LEU A 152 26.83 11.21 -2.61
N ASP A 153 26.99 10.18 -3.45
CA ASP A 153 28.02 10.10 -4.49
C ASP A 153 27.87 11.19 -5.57
N SER A 154 26.66 11.72 -5.76
CA SER A 154 26.41 12.80 -6.71
C SER A 154 26.70 14.20 -6.15
N VAL A 155 26.72 14.35 -4.83
CA VAL A 155 26.87 15.64 -4.14
C VAL A 155 28.30 15.89 -3.67
N LEU A 156 29.06 14.81 -3.39
CA LEU A 156 30.49 14.85 -3.00
C LEU A 156 31.43 14.74 -4.20
#